data_AF-A0A2M7KLG6-F1
#
_entry.id   AF-A0A2M7KLG6-F1
#
_cell.length_a   1.000
_cell.length_b   1.000
_cell.length_c   1.000
_cell.angle_alpha   90.00
_cell.angle_beta   90.00
_cell.angle_gamma   90.00
#
_symmetry.space_group_name_H-M   'P 1'
#
loop_
_entity.id
_entity.type
_entity.pdbx_description
1 polymer ?
#
loop_
_entity_poly.entity_id
_entity_poly.type
_entity_poly.pdbx_seq_one_letter_code
_entity_poly.pdbx_strand_id
1 'polypeptide(L)'
;GWDQEPGQEYETGADGSFEFTVTTRRFDEEQTVTLWARLEEESITAQERVYIAPVAIRASLTTVRDVFLVKEPFEVEVKTTDLAAKPVAVKMQLRLFKREKDETGRVGEREVRSLGVQTDQEGSGKARVEFADSGDYVLRLLGTDDRQNPFSVEKHVRIVGDEDEVKLRILADTDTYKVGETPKIKLVSRTEPQLCLLTYEGDRICGYQVASLAKGVNEVAVPMTAKLAPRFALGAGMMDGDKFHSTSKVFNVERELKVTLSPDKPKYLPKDKAKVTVKVADQNGKPVAAELSLAAVNASLYAVLADPTPNLGDFFYQRPFVERAVAGATSCTFNYSAQAKQVEVQTRDARRNLSFALGQQVAIGGRFVYQTRRAGSSSGYGGGLGGGGLGNVGGGQLFQLPPGVEAWGAYNPRNAVLVRGEDGAAGAAGPVGQELAEAVEAPPESAGKPTAA
;
A
#
# COMPACT_ATOMS: atom_id res chain seq x y z
N GLY A 1 9.96 42.83 -20.81
CA GLY A 1 10.88 41.77 -21.25
C GLY A 1 10.94 40.68 -20.19
N TRP A 2 12.11 40.12 -19.92
CA TRP A 2 12.33 39.14 -18.85
C TRP A 2 12.42 39.79 -17.46
N ASP A 3 11.60 39.32 -16.50
CA ASP A 3 11.51 39.63 -15.06
C ASP A 3 11.50 41.12 -14.64
N GLN A 4 12.57 41.86 -14.94
CA GLN A 4 12.76 43.27 -14.59
C GLN A 4 12.93 44.20 -15.80
N GLU A 5 12.95 43.66 -17.02
CA GLU A 5 12.88 44.49 -18.23
C GLU A 5 11.44 45.04 -18.39
N PRO A 6 11.26 46.36 -18.60
CA PRO A 6 9.94 46.95 -18.77
C PRO A 6 9.14 46.32 -19.93
N GLY A 7 7.82 46.52 -19.89
CA GLY A 7 6.96 46.24 -21.04
C GLY A 7 7.40 47.03 -22.27
N GLN A 8 7.06 46.53 -23.45
CA GLN A 8 7.27 47.22 -24.72
C GLN A 8 5.90 47.48 -25.34
N GLU A 9 5.66 48.71 -25.76
CA GLU A 9 4.44 49.13 -26.44
C GLU A 9 4.56 48.85 -27.94
N TYR A 10 3.47 48.35 -28.53
CA TYR A 10 3.39 47.98 -29.94
C TYR A 10 2.00 48.33 -30.48
N GLU A 11 1.96 48.82 -31.73
CA GLU A 11 0.73 49.02 -32.50
C GLU A 11 0.52 47.85 -33.47
N THR A 12 -0.73 47.43 -33.67
CA THR A 12 -1.08 46.39 -34.64
C THR A 12 -1.15 46.94 -36.07
N GLY A 13 -0.81 46.09 -37.04
CA GLY A 13 -1.01 46.37 -38.45
C GLY A 13 -2.49 46.38 -38.86
N ALA A 14 -2.75 46.68 -40.13
CA ALA A 14 -4.10 46.77 -40.68
C ALA A 14 -4.89 45.43 -40.70
N ASP A 15 -4.24 44.31 -40.42
CA ASP A 15 -4.83 42.98 -40.24
C ASP A 15 -5.07 42.61 -38.75
N GLY A 16 -4.73 43.51 -37.82
CA GLY A 16 -4.85 43.29 -36.37
C GLY A 16 -3.69 42.50 -35.75
N SER A 17 -2.60 42.25 -36.48
CA SER A 17 -1.43 41.50 -35.97
C SER A 17 -0.24 42.40 -35.64
N PHE A 18 0.65 41.94 -34.75
CA PHE A 18 2.00 42.45 -34.61
C PHE A 18 2.95 41.31 -34.22
N GLU A 19 4.21 41.39 -34.63
CA GLU A 19 5.26 40.45 -34.22
C GLU A 19 6.28 41.16 -33.33
N PHE A 20 6.71 40.50 -32.26
CA PHE A 20 7.81 40.96 -31.41
C PHE A 20 8.76 39.79 -31.12
N THR A 21 10.06 40.10 -31.02
CA THR A 21 11.10 39.10 -30.75
C THR A 21 11.69 39.35 -29.37
N VAL A 22 11.67 38.34 -28.50
CA VAL A 22 12.35 38.37 -27.19
C VAL A 22 13.58 37.47 -27.24
N THR A 23 14.76 38.04 -27.07
CA THR A 23 16.01 37.27 -26.99
C THR A 23 15.98 36.37 -25.77
N THR A 24 16.01 35.05 -25.97
CA THR A 24 16.08 34.07 -24.88
C THR A 24 17.42 34.13 -24.16
N ARG A 25 17.41 34.08 -22.83
CA ARG A 25 18.61 33.89 -22.01
C ARG A 25 18.97 32.39 -21.98
N ARG A 26 20.18 32.04 -21.52
CA ARG A 26 20.48 30.65 -21.15
C ARG A 26 19.74 30.35 -19.86
N PHE A 27 18.96 29.28 -19.85
CA PHE A 27 18.27 28.79 -18.65
C PHE A 27 18.94 27.48 -18.24
N ASP A 28 19.26 27.36 -16.96
CA ASP A 28 19.94 26.18 -16.42
C ASP A 28 18.94 25.10 -15.94
N GLU A 29 17.66 25.47 -15.80
CA GLU A 29 16.55 24.60 -15.37
C GLU A 29 15.33 24.75 -16.31
N GLU A 30 14.42 23.76 -16.28
CA GLU A 30 13.13 23.87 -16.98
C GLU A 30 12.22 24.90 -16.29
N GLN A 31 11.64 25.82 -17.06
CA GLN A 31 10.77 26.86 -16.51
C GLN A 31 9.60 27.21 -17.45
N THR A 32 8.51 27.69 -16.86
CA THR A 32 7.35 28.20 -17.60
C THR A 32 7.38 29.72 -17.62
N VAL A 33 7.39 30.27 -18.82
CA VAL A 33 7.40 31.72 -19.08
C VAL A 33 5.99 32.14 -19.44
N THR A 34 5.43 33.09 -18.71
CA THR A 34 4.12 33.65 -19.06
C THR A 34 4.33 34.89 -19.93
N LEU A 35 4.03 34.75 -21.22
CA LEU A 35 3.86 35.90 -22.09
C LEU A 35 2.49 36.51 -21.77
N TRP A 36 2.43 37.84 -21.68
CA TRP A 36 1.17 38.55 -21.48
C TRP A 36 1.14 39.79 -22.35
N ALA A 37 -0.05 40.11 -22.85
CA ALA A 37 -0.34 41.31 -23.62
C ALA A 37 -1.54 42.00 -22.98
N ARG A 38 -1.47 43.32 -22.85
CA ARG A 38 -2.55 44.13 -22.30
C ARG A 38 -2.88 45.27 -23.24
N LEU A 39 -4.15 45.42 -23.59
CA LEU A 39 -4.69 46.62 -24.20
C LEU A 39 -5.10 47.56 -23.07
N GLU A 40 -4.38 48.67 -22.89
CA GLU A 40 -4.56 49.51 -21.69
C GLU A 40 -5.93 50.19 -21.62
N GLU A 41 -6.37 50.78 -22.74
CA GLU A 41 -7.61 51.58 -22.84
C GLU A 41 -8.86 50.76 -22.46
N GLU A 42 -8.96 49.52 -22.96
CA GLU A 42 -10.06 48.59 -22.68
C GLU A 42 -9.80 47.66 -21.49
N SER A 43 -8.59 47.73 -20.89
CA SER A 43 -8.10 46.82 -19.84
C SER A 43 -8.20 45.31 -20.15
N ILE A 44 -8.27 44.94 -21.43
CA ILE A 44 -8.26 43.55 -21.89
C ILE A 44 -6.84 42.98 -21.71
N THR A 45 -6.74 41.79 -21.12
CA THR A 45 -5.46 41.09 -20.94
C THR A 45 -5.54 39.69 -21.52
N ALA A 46 -4.56 39.33 -22.35
CA ALA A 46 -4.31 37.97 -22.81
C ALA A 46 -3.01 37.45 -22.19
N GLN A 47 -2.93 36.15 -21.91
CA GLN A 47 -1.71 35.51 -21.43
C GLN A 47 -1.55 34.12 -22.08
N GLU A 48 -0.32 33.76 -22.40
CA GLU A 48 0.04 32.46 -22.98
C GLU A 48 1.28 31.92 -22.27
N ARG A 49 1.35 30.61 -22.02
CA ARG A 49 2.45 29.99 -21.26
C ARG A 49 3.37 29.22 -22.18
N VAL A 50 4.60 29.70 -22.31
CA VAL A 50 5.66 29.06 -23.10
C VAL A 50 6.55 28.25 -22.16
N TYR A 51 6.70 26.96 -22.45
CA TYR A 51 7.64 26.10 -21.73
C TYR A 51 9.03 26.23 -22.32
N ILE A 52 10.04 26.48 -21.49
CA ILE A 52 11.45 26.49 -21.91
C ILE A 52 12.18 25.40 -21.15
N ALA A 53 12.75 24.46 -21.90
CA ALA A 53 13.62 23.41 -21.39
C ALA A 53 15.05 23.59 -21.94
N PRO A 54 16.10 23.32 -21.14
CA PRO A 54 17.48 23.38 -21.60
C PRO A 54 17.84 22.23 -22.55
N VAL A 55 17.11 21.11 -22.50
CA VAL A 55 17.26 19.96 -23.40
C VAL A 55 16.03 19.89 -24.32
N ALA A 56 16.23 19.69 -25.61
CA ALA A 56 15.14 19.64 -26.60
C ALA A 56 14.35 18.31 -26.62
N ILE A 57 14.76 17.32 -25.81
CA ILE A 57 14.29 15.93 -25.84
C ILE A 57 13.78 15.53 -24.45
N ARG A 58 12.60 14.92 -24.40
CA ARG A 58 12.11 14.16 -23.25
C ARG A 58 12.33 12.68 -23.52
N ALA A 59 13.06 12.03 -22.63
CA ALA A 59 13.25 10.58 -22.65
C ALA A 59 12.54 9.93 -21.45
N SER A 60 12.10 8.68 -21.59
CA SER A 60 11.55 7.88 -20.49
C SER A 60 12.06 6.45 -20.55
N LEU A 61 12.33 5.87 -19.36
CA LEU A 61 12.64 4.46 -19.17
C LEU A 61 11.45 3.75 -18.52
N THR A 62 10.96 2.70 -19.15
CA THR A 62 9.88 1.86 -18.61
C THR A 62 10.25 0.39 -18.66
N THR A 63 9.78 -0.35 -17.66
CA THR A 63 9.96 -1.80 -17.52
C THR A 63 8.62 -2.42 -17.17
N VAL A 64 8.41 -3.67 -17.58
CA VAL A 64 7.16 -4.43 -17.35
C VAL A 64 6.84 -4.58 -15.86
N ARG A 65 7.87 -4.63 -15.02
CA ARG A 65 7.83 -4.70 -13.55
C ARG A 65 8.97 -3.85 -12.96
N ASP A 66 8.91 -3.64 -11.65
CA ASP A 66 10.03 -3.11 -10.85
C ASP A 66 10.84 -4.23 -10.17
N VAL A 67 10.34 -5.47 -10.20
CA VAL A 67 10.94 -6.64 -9.53
C VAL A 67 11.04 -7.81 -10.51
N PHE A 68 12.26 -8.33 -10.65
CA PHE A 68 12.62 -9.46 -11.53
C PHE A 68 13.44 -10.51 -10.80
N LEU A 69 13.48 -11.72 -11.33
CA LEU A 69 14.30 -12.80 -10.78
C LEU A 69 15.74 -12.76 -11.33
N VAL A 70 16.69 -13.29 -10.58
CA VAL A 70 18.04 -13.56 -11.08
C VAL A 70 17.96 -14.45 -12.34
N LYS A 71 18.71 -14.09 -13.39
CA LYS A 71 18.67 -14.72 -14.72
C LYS A 71 17.31 -14.68 -15.42
N GLU A 72 16.37 -13.83 -14.99
CA GLU A 72 15.19 -13.49 -15.78
C GLU A 72 15.57 -12.38 -16.79
N PRO A 73 15.62 -12.65 -18.11
CA PRO A 73 15.83 -11.61 -19.09
C PRO A 73 14.55 -10.79 -19.28
N PHE A 74 14.66 -9.47 -19.30
CA PHE A 74 13.52 -8.58 -19.54
C PHE A 74 13.88 -7.44 -20.50
N GLU A 75 12.84 -6.80 -21.04
CA GLU A 75 12.98 -5.62 -21.90
C GLU A 75 12.86 -4.34 -21.07
N VAL A 76 13.79 -3.42 -21.34
CA VAL A 76 13.71 -2.01 -20.96
C VAL A 76 13.22 -1.26 -22.20
N GLU A 77 12.03 -0.69 -22.11
CA GLU A 77 11.48 0.17 -23.15
C GLU A 77 11.95 1.61 -22.94
N VAL A 78 12.42 2.22 -24.01
CA VAL A 78 12.84 3.61 -24.09
C VAL A 78 11.87 4.33 -25.01
N LYS A 79 11.36 5.48 -24.57
CA LYS A 79 10.63 6.40 -25.45
C LYS A 79 11.28 7.78 -25.46
N THR A 80 11.37 8.40 -26.63
CA THR A 80 11.92 9.75 -26.83
C THR A 80 11.00 10.61 -27.67
N THR A 81 10.67 11.80 -27.15
CA THR A 81 9.92 12.82 -27.87
C THR A 81 10.63 14.18 -27.82
N ASP A 82 10.26 15.09 -28.70
CA ASP A 82 10.56 16.51 -28.53
C ASP A 82 9.69 17.13 -27.41
N LEU A 83 9.87 18.43 -27.16
CA LEU A 83 9.07 19.20 -26.20
C LEU A 83 7.59 19.35 -26.60
N ALA A 84 7.27 19.18 -27.89
CA ALA A 84 5.92 19.18 -28.46
C ALA A 84 5.29 17.77 -28.51
N ALA A 85 5.90 16.80 -27.82
CA ALA A 85 5.48 15.40 -27.76
C ALA A 85 5.48 14.64 -29.11
N LYS A 86 6.20 15.15 -30.12
CA LYS A 86 6.43 14.43 -31.38
C LYS A 86 7.56 13.41 -31.17
N PRO A 87 7.48 12.19 -31.71
CA PRO A 87 8.55 11.22 -31.53
C PRO A 87 9.84 11.61 -32.25
N VAL A 88 10.99 11.28 -31.66
CA VAL A 88 12.33 11.58 -32.22
C VAL A 88 13.25 10.37 -32.08
N ALA A 89 13.99 10.07 -33.14
CA ALA A 89 14.99 9.00 -33.17
C ALA A 89 16.33 9.48 -32.57
N VAL A 90 16.81 8.85 -31.49
CA VAL A 90 17.98 9.29 -30.72
C VAL A 90 18.90 8.09 -30.43
N LYS A 91 20.22 8.29 -30.52
CA LYS A 91 21.23 7.31 -30.10
C LYS A 91 21.68 7.58 -28.67
N MET A 92 21.63 6.57 -27.82
CA MET A 92 21.81 6.68 -26.36
C MET A 92 22.63 5.50 -25.81
N GLN A 93 23.04 5.59 -24.55
CA GLN A 93 23.72 4.53 -23.80
C GLN A 93 22.91 4.20 -22.55
N LEU A 94 22.47 2.94 -22.42
CA LEU A 94 21.86 2.41 -21.21
C LEU A 94 22.93 1.75 -20.35
N ARG A 95 23.23 2.36 -19.20
CA ARG A 95 24.22 1.88 -18.22
C ARG A 95 23.50 1.28 -17.02
N LEU A 96 23.94 0.09 -16.61
CA LEU A 96 23.35 -0.69 -15.52
C LEU A 96 24.27 -0.58 -14.30
N PHE A 97 23.79 0.06 -13.23
CA PHE A 97 24.52 0.22 -11.98
C PHE A 97 23.93 -0.68 -10.89
N LYS A 98 24.75 -1.41 -10.14
CA LYS A 98 24.36 -2.11 -8.92
C LYS A 98 24.55 -1.16 -7.74
N ARG A 99 23.55 -1.05 -6.87
CA ARG A 99 23.62 -0.28 -5.63
C ARG A 99 24.17 -1.18 -4.53
N GLU A 100 25.31 -0.81 -3.98
CA GLU A 100 25.99 -1.57 -2.93
C GLU A 100 26.27 -0.62 -1.76
N LYS A 101 26.22 -1.12 -0.51
CA LYS A 101 26.60 -0.32 0.66
C LYS A 101 28.08 -0.55 0.95
N ASP A 102 28.82 0.53 1.18
CA ASP A 102 30.19 0.44 1.69
C ASP A 102 30.23 0.08 3.18
N GLU A 103 31.44 -0.14 3.72
CA GLU A 103 31.66 -0.47 5.14
C GLU A 103 31.15 0.64 6.09
N THR A 104 30.97 1.86 5.60
CA THR A 104 30.42 3.00 6.37
C THR A 104 28.89 3.12 6.24
N GLY A 105 28.24 2.21 5.51
CA GLY A 105 26.81 2.17 5.26
C GLY A 105 26.32 3.13 4.16
N ARG A 106 27.22 3.85 3.47
CA ARG A 106 26.87 4.74 2.36
C ARG A 106 26.57 3.90 1.12
N VAL A 107 25.55 4.31 0.37
CA VAL A 107 25.19 3.62 -0.88
C VAL A 107 26.04 4.16 -2.03
N GLY A 108 26.88 3.30 -2.60
CA GLY A 108 27.60 3.54 -3.84
C GLY A 108 26.91 2.88 -5.03
N GLU A 109 27.28 3.31 -6.23
CA GLU A 109 26.86 2.71 -7.49
C GLU A 109 28.06 2.14 -8.24
N ARG A 110 28.00 0.86 -8.57
CA ARG A 110 29.02 0.17 -9.37
C ARG A 110 28.45 -0.19 -10.73
N GLU A 111 29.07 0.31 -11.79
CA GLU A 111 28.67 -0.06 -13.16
C GLU A 111 28.92 -1.55 -13.40
N VAL A 112 27.92 -2.24 -13.94
CA VAL A 112 27.95 -3.67 -14.25
C VAL A 112 27.96 -3.90 -15.77
N ARG A 113 27.31 -3.04 -16.55
CA ARG A 113 27.20 -3.17 -18.01
C ARG A 113 26.80 -1.83 -18.66
N SER A 114 27.26 -1.58 -19.88
CA SER A 114 26.72 -0.55 -20.78
C SER A 114 26.20 -1.19 -22.06
N LEU A 115 25.14 -0.63 -22.61
CA LEU A 115 24.47 -1.07 -23.84
C LEU A 115 24.14 0.15 -24.71
N GLY A 116 24.49 0.11 -26.00
CA GLY A 116 23.98 1.09 -26.95
C GLY A 116 22.49 0.84 -27.23
N VAL A 117 21.69 1.89 -27.18
CA VAL A 117 20.25 1.86 -27.49
C VAL A 117 19.95 2.97 -28.48
N GLN A 118 19.07 2.71 -29.44
CA GLN A 118 18.59 3.72 -30.38
C GLN A 118 17.07 3.64 -30.45
N THR A 119 16.42 4.81 -30.48
CA THR A 119 14.99 4.93 -30.79
C THR A 119 14.76 5.13 -32.29
N ASP A 120 13.63 4.65 -32.78
CA ASP A 120 13.18 4.76 -34.17
C ASP A 120 12.43 6.08 -34.46
N GLN A 121 11.85 6.21 -35.66
CA GLN A 121 11.07 7.39 -36.07
C GLN A 121 9.75 7.53 -35.29
N GLU A 122 9.29 6.48 -34.63
CA GLU A 122 8.15 6.47 -33.72
C GLU A 122 8.59 6.76 -32.28
N GLY A 123 9.87 7.13 -32.09
CA GLY A 123 10.48 7.47 -30.80
C GLY A 123 10.59 6.26 -29.87
N SER A 124 10.48 5.05 -30.39
CA SER A 124 10.42 3.80 -29.63
C SER A 124 11.74 3.06 -29.71
N GLY A 125 12.19 2.47 -28.60
CA GLY A 125 13.44 1.72 -28.52
C GLY A 125 13.38 0.66 -27.43
N LYS A 126 14.11 -0.44 -27.62
CA LYS A 126 14.11 -1.57 -26.69
C LYS A 126 15.51 -2.07 -26.42
N ALA A 127 15.80 -2.38 -25.16
CA ALA A 127 17.05 -3.00 -24.73
C ALA A 127 16.75 -4.23 -23.87
N ARG A 128 17.25 -5.39 -24.28
CA ARG A 128 17.13 -6.63 -23.50
C ARG A 128 18.27 -6.71 -22.48
N VAL A 129 17.92 -6.84 -21.20
CA VAL A 129 18.85 -6.94 -20.08
C VAL A 129 18.62 -8.24 -19.30
N GLU A 130 19.65 -8.67 -18.58
CA GLU A 130 19.63 -9.84 -17.69
C GLU A 130 20.68 -9.60 -16.60
N PHE A 131 20.40 -10.07 -15.38
CA PHE A 131 21.24 -9.85 -14.20
C PHE A 131 21.62 -11.19 -13.55
N ALA A 132 22.92 -11.36 -13.31
CA ALA A 132 23.48 -12.59 -12.73
C ALA A 132 23.43 -12.63 -11.19
N ASP A 133 23.47 -11.45 -10.54
CA ASP A 133 23.33 -11.31 -9.09
C ASP A 133 21.98 -10.68 -8.76
N SER A 134 21.54 -10.86 -7.52
CA SER A 134 20.47 -10.06 -6.93
C SER A 134 20.97 -8.74 -6.34
N GLY A 135 20.02 -7.87 -6.00
CA GLY A 135 20.26 -6.56 -5.39
C GLY A 135 19.36 -5.48 -5.96
N ASP A 136 19.58 -4.25 -5.50
CA ASP A 136 18.97 -3.05 -6.07
C ASP A 136 19.83 -2.50 -7.20
N TYR A 137 19.23 -2.18 -8.33
CA TYR A 137 19.91 -1.67 -9.52
C TYR A 137 19.31 -0.34 -9.99
N VAL A 138 20.13 0.46 -10.67
CA VAL A 138 19.74 1.67 -11.40
C VAL A 138 20.02 1.46 -12.87
N LEU A 139 18.99 1.56 -13.69
CA LEU A 139 19.07 1.62 -15.14
C LEU A 139 19.17 3.11 -15.51
N ARG A 140 20.34 3.57 -15.97
CA ARG A 140 20.58 4.99 -16.31
C ARG A 140 20.78 5.13 -17.82
N LEU A 141 19.86 5.79 -18.48
CA LEU A 141 19.91 6.12 -19.90
C LEU A 141 20.57 7.48 -20.07
N LEU A 142 21.66 7.53 -20.84
CA LEU A 142 22.41 8.74 -21.15
C LEU A 142 22.32 9.05 -22.65
N GLY A 143 22.11 10.31 -22.99
CA GLY A 143 22.08 10.79 -24.37
C GLY A 143 22.45 12.25 -24.48
N THR A 144 22.51 12.74 -25.72
CA THR A 144 22.60 14.16 -26.06
C THR A 144 21.51 14.52 -27.06
N ASP A 145 21.03 15.77 -27.02
CA ASP A 145 20.17 16.31 -28.07
C ASP A 145 20.98 16.81 -29.28
N ASP A 146 20.28 17.21 -30.35
CA ASP A 146 20.90 17.76 -31.57
C ASP A 146 21.77 19.00 -31.31
N ARG A 147 21.54 19.69 -30.17
CA ARG A 147 22.29 20.87 -29.72
C ARG A 147 23.44 20.51 -28.77
N GLN A 148 23.72 19.21 -28.59
CA GLN A 148 24.75 18.65 -27.70
C GLN A 148 24.50 18.87 -26.20
N ASN A 149 23.26 19.17 -25.79
CA ASN A 149 22.90 19.19 -24.37
C ASN A 149 22.77 17.74 -23.86
N PRO A 150 23.46 17.34 -22.79
CA PRO A 150 23.35 16.00 -22.23
C PRO A 150 22.04 15.84 -21.45
N PHE A 151 21.48 14.64 -21.47
CA PHE A 151 20.37 14.25 -20.60
C PHE A 151 20.61 12.88 -19.97
N SER A 152 19.99 12.67 -18.81
CA SER A 152 20.02 11.42 -18.05
C SER A 152 18.62 11.09 -17.55
N VAL A 153 18.20 9.83 -17.70
CA VAL A 153 16.95 9.31 -17.15
C VAL A 153 17.25 8.03 -16.39
N GLU A 154 16.62 7.85 -15.23
CA GLU A 154 16.87 6.70 -14.35
C GLU A 154 15.60 5.90 -14.07
N LYS A 155 15.75 4.59 -14.00
CA LYS A 155 14.73 3.65 -13.53
C LYS A 155 15.34 2.69 -12.52
N HIS A 156 14.79 2.62 -11.32
CA HIS A 156 15.17 1.61 -10.33
C HIS A 156 14.49 0.28 -10.63
N VAL A 157 15.23 -0.82 -10.49
CA VAL A 157 14.71 -2.19 -10.51
C VAL A 157 15.38 -3.02 -9.41
N ARG A 158 14.65 -3.98 -8.84
CA ARG A 158 15.15 -4.92 -7.85
C ARG A 158 15.24 -6.32 -8.46
N ILE A 159 16.43 -6.90 -8.45
CA ILE A 159 16.69 -8.26 -8.90
C ILE A 159 16.75 -9.17 -7.67
N VAL A 160 16.10 -10.33 -7.74
CA VAL A 160 15.82 -11.14 -6.56
C VAL A 160 16.26 -12.60 -6.77
N GLY A 161 17.20 -13.09 -5.96
CA GLY A 161 17.74 -14.45 -6.01
C GLY A 161 17.10 -15.36 -4.95
N ASP A 162 17.77 -16.44 -4.55
CA ASP A 162 17.28 -17.39 -3.53
C ASP A 162 17.41 -16.85 -2.10
N GLU A 163 18.32 -15.90 -1.90
CA GLU A 163 18.65 -15.25 -0.63
C GLU A 163 17.61 -14.26 -0.11
N ASP A 164 16.65 -13.81 -0.93
CA ASP A 164 15.62 -12.84 -0.54
C ASP A 164 14.79 -13.32 0.66
N GLU A 165 14.58 -12.39 1.59
CA GLU A 165 13.86 -12.58 2.84
C GLU A 165 12.39 -12.91 2.60
N VAL A 166 11.80 -12.34 1.54
CA VAL A 166 10.40 -12.59 1.15
C VAL A 166 10.29 -13.98 0.51
N LYS A 167 9.72 -14.93 1.24
CA LYS A 167 9.60 -16.33 0.80
C LYS A 167 8.44 -16.62 -0.15
N LEU A 168 7.48 -15.69 -0.29
CA LEU A 168 6.34 -15.82 -1.19
C LEU A 168 6.09 -14.49 -1.93
N ARG A 169 6.09 -14.49 -3.27
CA ARG A 169 5.82 -13.30 -4.10
C ARG A 169 4.85 -13.61 -5.24
N ILE A 170 3.97 -12.66 -5.53
CA ILE A 170 3.16 -12.64 -6.76
C ILE A 170 3.89 -11.77 -7.80
N LEU A 171 4.21 -12.36 -8.95
CA LEU A 171 4.74 -11.65 -10.12
C LEU A 171 3.75 -11.78 -11.29
N ALA A 172 3.47 -10.66 -11.93
CA ALA A 172 2.63 -10.59 -13.12
C ALA A 172 3.18 -9.52 -14.05
N ASP A 173 3.09 -9.78 -15.36
CA ASP A 173 3.63 -8.92 -16.42
C ASP A 173 2.63 -7.84 -16.87
N THR A 174 1.35 -7.96 -16.48
CA THR A 174 0.37 -6.88 -16.50
C THR A 174 -0.51 -7.00 -15.27
N ASP A 175 -1.03 -5.86 -14.81
CA ASP A 175 -1.95 -5.78 -13.69
C ASP A 175 -3.40 -5.64 -14.19
N THR A 176 -3.61 -5.49 -15.49
CA THR A 176 -4.91 -5.34 -16.14
C THR A 176 -5.19 -6.51 -17.08
N TYR A 177 -6.38 -7.10 -16.93
CA TYR A 177 -6.91 -8.20 -17.73
C TYR A 177 -8.38 -7.96 -18.07
N LYS A 178 -8.92 -8.67 -19.07
CA LYS A 178 -10.34 -8.57 -19.48
C LYS A 178 -11.18 -9.69 -18.88
N VAL A 179 -12.48 -9.42 -18.64
CA VAL A 179 -13.42 -10.46 -18.20
C VAL A 179 -13.45 -11.62 -19.22
N GLY A 180 -13.27 -12.84 -18.72
CA GLY A 180 -13.21 -14.07 -19.51
C GLY A 180 -11.80 -14.59 -19.78
N GLU A 181 -10.76 -13.80 -19.53
CA GLU A 181 -9.37 -14.25 -19.61
C GLU A 181 -9.03 -15.17 -18.42
N THR A 182 -8.05 -16.07 -18.60
CA THR A 182 -7.50 -16.90 -17.53
C THR A 182 -5.98 -16.85 -17.60
N PRO A 183 -5.35 -15.71 -17.25
CA PRO A 183 -3.91 -15.59 -17.21
C PRO A 183 -3.28 -16.56 -16.21
N LYS A 184 -2.02 -16.91 -16.51
CA LYS A 184 -1.14 -17.62 -15.59
C LYS A 184 -0.33 -16.61 -14.80
N ILE A 185 -0.63 -16.47 -13.51
CA ILE A 185 0.10 -15.59 -12.60
C ILE A 185 1.28 -16.38 -12.00
N LYS A 186 2.46 -15.76 -11.93
CA LYS A 186 3.68 -16.39 -11.39
C LYS A 186 3.70 -16.23 -9.86
N LEU A 187 3.64 -17.34 -9.13
CA LEU A 187 3.88 -17.40 -7.70
C LEU A 187 5.29 -17.93 -7.43
N VAL A 188 6.15 -17.09 -6.87
CA VAL A 188 7.51 -17.47 -6.49
C VAL A 188 7.50 -17.91 -5.03
N SER A 189 7.76 -19.19 -4.77
CA SER A 189 7.99 -19.73 -3.43
C SER A 189 9.47 -20.04 -3.22
N ARG A 190 10.00 -19.72 -2.04
CA ARG A 190 11.36 -20.09 -1.63
C ARG A 190 11.40 -21.10 -0.49
N THR A 191 10.26 -21.71 -0.18
CA THR A 191 10.12 -22.78 0.82
C THR A 191 10.18 -24.15 0.14
N GLU A 192 10.18 -25.22 0.94
CA GLU A 192 9.97 -26.57 0.42
C GLU A 192 8.50 -26.75 -0.05
N PRO A 193 8.18 -27.77 -0.88
CA PRO A 193 6.87 -27.88 -1.50
C PRO A 193 5.70 -27.92 -0.50
N GLN A 194 4.78 -26.95 -0.60
CA GLN A 194 3.74 -26.67 0.39
C GLN A 194 2.43 -26.19 -0.25
N LEU A 195 1.32 -26.28 0.51
CA LEU A 195 0.02 -25.76 0.09
C LEU A 195 -0.08 -24.25 0.38
N CYS A 196 -0.46 -23.49 -0.64
CA CYS A 196 -0.79 -22.08 -0.55
C CYS A 196 -2.29 -21.87 -0.80
N LEU A 197 -2.93 -21.13 0.11
CA LEU A 197 -4.30 -20.63 -0.06
C LEU A 197 -4.24 -19.32 -0.85
N LEU A 198 -4.96 -19.28 -1.97
CA LEU A 198 -5.15 -18.09 -2.78
C LEU A 198 -6.57 -17.56 -2.60
N THR A 199 -6.71 -16.28 -2.33
CA THR A 199 -7.99 -15.60 -2.10
C THR A 199 -8.21 -14.51 -3.14
N TYR A 200 -9.43 -14.40 -3.64
CA TYR A 200 -9.84 -13.31 -4.53
C TYR A 200 -10.64 -12.28 -3.72
N GLU A 201 -10.02 -11.16 -3.38
CA GLU A 201 -10.52 -10.21 -2.39
C GLU A 201 -11.01 -8.93 -3.07
N GLY A 202 -12.32 -8.70 -3.02
CA GLY A 202 -12.96 -7.43 -3.37
C GLY A 202 -13.46 -6.72 -2.11
N ASP A 203 -14.71 -6.27 -2.13
CA ASP A 203 -15.48 -5.89 -0.93
C ASP A 203 -15.66 -7.06 0.07
N ARG A 204 -15.53 -8.29 -0.43
CA ARG A 204 -15.53 -9.56 0.30
C ARG A 204 -14.60 -10.57 -0.38
N ILE A 205 -14.45 -11.75 0.20
CA ILE A 205 -13.82 -12.89 -0.49
C ILE A 205 -14.79 -13.37 -1.59
N CYS A 206 -14.48 -13.07 -2.85
CA CYS A 206 -15.26 -13.47 -4.02
C CYS A 206 -15.06 -14.95 -4.41
N GLY A 207 -13.97 -15.55 -3.92
CA GLY A 207 -13.66 -16.98 -4.05
C GLY A 207 -12.26 -17.28 -3.51
N TYR A 208 -11.89 -18.55 -3.53
CA TYR A 208 -10.56 -19.02 -3.17
C TYR A 208 -10.16 -20.23 -4.01
N GLN A 209 -8.87 -20.53 -4.06
CA GLN A 209 -8.33 -21.80 -4.55
C GLN A 209 -7.12 -22.22 -3.71
N VAL A 210 -6.83 -23.52 -3.64
CA VAL A 210 -5.62 -24.03 -2.98
C VAL A 210 -4.68 -24.57 -4.05
N ALA A 211 -3.44 -24.09 -4.05
CA ALA A 211 -2.40 -24.50 -4.99
C ALA A 211 -1.24 -25.17 -4.22
N SER A 212 -0.74 -26.29 -4.74
CA SER A 212 0.54 -26.84 -4.28
C SER A 212 1.67 -26.08 -4.97
N LEU A 213 2.50 -25.39 -4.21
CA LEU A 213 3.65 -24.66 -4.72
C LEU A 213 4.91 -25.51 -4.52
N ALA A 214 5.67 -25.70 -5.59
CA ALA A 214 7.05 -26.17 -5.52
C ALA A 214 8.00 -25.00 -5.22
N LYS A 215 9.23 -25.31 -4.82
CA LYS A 215 10.30 -24.32 -4.71
C LYS A 215 10.62 -23.71 -6.07
N GLY A 216 10.73 -22.38 -6.14
CA GLY A 216 10.94 -21.62 -7.37
C GLY A 216 9.65 -21.00 -7.91
N VAL A 217 9.54 -20.92 -9.24
CA VAL A 217 8.42 -20.28 -9.93
C VAL A 217 7.31 -21.29 -10.20
N ASN A 218 6.09 -20.95 -9.79
CA ASN A 218 4.86 -21.72 -10.04
C ASN A 218 3.92 -20.88 -10.90
N GLU A 219 3.31 -21.48 -11.92
CA GLU A 219 2.25 -20.82 -12.70
C GLU A 219 0.88 -21.24 -12.16
N VAL A 220 0.07 -20.26 -11.74
CA VAL A 220 -1.31 -20.54 -11.31
C VAL A 220 -2.30 -19.81 -12.22
N ALA A 221 -3.27 -20.55 -12.74
CA ALA A 221 -4.37 -20.02 -13.53
C ALA A 221 -5.31 -19.20 -12.62
N VAL A 222 -5.62 -17.97 -13.03
CA VAL A 222 -6.57 -17.08 -12.33
C VAL A 222 -7.68 -16.69 -13.29
N PRO A 223 -8.90 -17.25 -13.18
CA PRO A 223 -10.00 -16.92 -14.08
C PRO A 223 -10.60 -15.55 -13.77
N MET A 224 -10.46 -14.61 -14.71
CA MET A 224 -10.95 -13.23 -14.60
C MET A 224 -12.46 -13.17 -14.82
N THR A 225 -13.23 -13.60 -13.83
CA THR A 225 -14.69 -13.59 -13.90
C THR A 225 -15.27 -12.19 -13.68
N ALA A 226 -16.51 -11.96 -14.12
CA ALA A 226 -17.21 -10.68 -13.92
C ALA A 226 -17.41 -10.29 -12.44
N LYS A 227 -17.24 -11.23 -11.48
CA LYS A 227 -17.27 -10.97 -10.03
C LYS A 227 -15.99 -10.32 -9.49
N LEU A 228 -14.92 -10.31 -10.28
CA LEU A 228 -13.62 -9.72 -9.94
C LEU A 228 -13.43 -8.31 -10.53
N ALA A 229 -14.41 -7.84 -11.31
CA ALA A 229 -14.45 -6.48 -11.85
C ALA A 229 -15.03 -5.49 -10.82
N PRO A 230 -14.58 -4.23 -10.79
CA PRO A 230 -13.53 -3.64 -11.65
C PRO A 230 -12.10 -3.98 -11.18
N ARG A 231 -11.92 -4.38 -9.92
CA ARG A 231 -10.64 -4.74 -9.31
C ARG A 231 -10.82 -5.80 -8.24
N PHE A 232 -9.77 -6.58 -8.01
CA PHE A 232 -9.63 -7.45 -6.85
C PHE A 232 -8.16 -7.53 -6.42
N ALA A 233 -7.91 -7.87 -5.16
CA ALA A 233 -6.61 -8.29 -4.68
C ALA A 233 -6.52 -9.82 -4.73
N LEU A 234 -5.45 -10.35 -5.32
CA LEU A 234 -5.07 -11.75 -5.20
C LEU A 234 -4.24 -11.88 -3.93
N GLY A 235 -4.86 -12.34 -2.84
CA GLY A 235 -4.15 -12.75 -1.64
C GLY A 235 -3.52 -14.13 -1.84
N ALA A 236 -2.33 -14.33 -1.29
CA ALA A 236 -1.66 -15.62 -1.23
C ALA A 236 -1.07 -15.84 0.17
N GLY A 237 -1.46 -16.91 0.85
CA GLY A 237 -1.04 -17.27 2.21
C GLY A 237 -0.58 -18.71 2.31
N MET A 238 0.55 -18.95 2.97
CA MET A 238 1.23 -20.25 3.03
C MET A 238 1.86 -20.47 4.42
N MET A 239 1.84 -21.72 4.88
CA MET A 239 2.43 -22.15 6.15
C MET A 239 3.76 -22.86 5.95
N ASP A 240 4.85 -22.26 6.43
CA ASP A 240 6.19 -22.84 6.44
C ASP A 240 6.62 -23.12 7.88
N GLY A 241 6.35 -24.34 8.37
CA GLY A 241 6.62 -24.73 9.75
C GLY A 241 5.82 -23.89 10.76
N ASP A 242 6.52 -23.09 11.56
CA ASP A 242 5.97 -22.15 12.55
C ASP A 242 5.71 -20.74 11.98
N LYS A 243 5.99 -20.51 10.69
CA LYS A 243 5.87 -19.20 10.04
C LYS A 243 4.73 -19.17 9.05
N PHE A 244 4.03 -18.04 9.03
CA PHE A 244 3.06 -17.72 7.99
C PHE A 244 3.66 -16.71 7.02
N HIS A 245 3.68 -17.08 5.74
CA HIS A 245 4.07 -16.19 4.66
C HIS A 245 2.83 -15.75 3.91
N SER A 246 2.64 -14.43 3.78
CA SER A 246 1.55 -13.85 3.00
C SER A 246 2.05 -12.74 2.09
N THR A 247 1.42 -12.64 0.92
CA THR A 247 1.61 -11.57 -0.04
C THR A 247 0.27 -11.27 -0.71
N SER A 248 0.10 -10.07 -1.26
CA SER A 248 -1.11 -9.69 -2.00
C SER A 248 -0.72 -8.78 -3.16
N LYS A 249 -1.47 -8.87 -4.26
CA LYS A 249 -1.32 -7.98 -5.42
C LYS A 249 -2.68 -7.65 -6.02
N VAL A 250 -2.92 -6.36 -6.28
CA VAL A 250 -4.14 -5.86 -6.91
C VAL A 250 -4.09 -6.09 -8.43
N PHE A 251 -5.21 -6.50 -8.99
CA PHE A 251 -5.45 -6.65 -10.43
C PHE A 251 -6.71 -5.89 -10.85
N ASN A 252 -6.67 -5.28 -12.03
CA ASN A 252 -7.81 -4.66 -12.70
C ASN A 252 -8.46 -5.68 -13.64
N VAL A 253 -9.80 -5.76 -13.62
CA VAL A 253 -10.57 -6.63 -14.51
C VAL A 253 -11.54 -5.77 -15.32
N GLU A 254 -11.15 -5.50 -16.56
CA GLU A 254 -11.90 -4.68 -17.51
C GLU A 254 -13.14 -5.42 -18.04
N ARG A 255 -14.27 -4.72 -17.99
CA ARG A 255 -15.56 -5.15 -18.51
C ARG A 255 -16.14 -4.03 -19.37
N GLU A 256 -15.79 -4.04 -20.64
CA GLU A 256 -16.28 -3.05 -21.59
C GLU A 256 -17.65 -3.47 -22.14
N LEU A 257 -18.56 -2.50 -22.27
CA LEU A 257 -19.83 -2.66 -22.98
C LEU A 257 -19.86 -1.74 -24.18
N LYS A 258 -19.97 -2.31 -25.38
CA LYS A 258 -20.11 -1.54 -26.62
C LYS A 258 -21.57 -1.28 -26.91
N VAL A 259 -22.01 -0.04 -26.68
CA VAL A 259 -23.33 0.45 -27.05
C VAL A 259 -23.27 1.11 -28.42
N THR A 260 -24.11 0.67 -29.35
CA THR A 260 -24.25 1.23 -30.69
C THR A 260 -25.67 1.72 -30.89
N LEU A 261 -25.83 2.99 -31.29
CA LEU A 261 -27.09 3.59 -31.68
C LEU A 261 -27.20 3.61 -33.21
N SER A 262 -28.33 3.13 -33.75
CA SER A 262 -28.60 3.09 -35.19
C SER A 262 -29.98 3.71 -35.47
N PRO A 263 -30.05 5.01 -35.83
CA PRO A 263 -31.29 5.65 -36.26
C PRO A 263 -31.79 5.05 -37.59
N ASP A 264 -33.12 5.03 -37.80
CA ASP A 264 -33.71 4.54 -39.06
C ASP A 264 -33.45 5.48 -40.25
N LYS A 265 -33.18 6.76 -39.98
CA LYS A 265 -32.85 7.78 -40.99
C LYS A 265 -31.65 8.63 -40.56
N PRO A 266 -30.83 9.14 -41.51
CA PRO A 266 -29.72 10.04 -41.21
C PRO A 266 -30.17 11.48 -40.89
N LYS A 267 -31.40 11.87 -41.26
CA LYS A 267 -31.99 13.18 -41.02
C LYS A 267 -33.49 13.03 -40.76
N TYR A 268 -34.04 13.93 -39.95
CA TYR A 268 -35.46 13.99 -39.59
C TYR A 268 -35.98 15.42 -39.77
N LEU A 269 -37.25 15.56 -40.15
CA LEU A 269 -37.94 16.83 -40.15
C LEU A 269 -38.52 17.13 -38.74
N PRO A 270 -38.79 18.41 -38.41
CA PRO A 270 -39.51 18.73 -37.18
C PRO A 270 -40.86 17.98 -37.10
N LYS A 271 -41.12 17.36 -35.94
CA LYS A 271 -42.27 16.47 -35.66
C LYS A 271 -42.21 15.05 -36.28
N ASP A 272 -41.14 14.67 -36.97
CA ASP A 272 -40.93 13.26 -37.35
C ASP A 272 -40.78 12.37 -36.10
N LYS A 273 -41.23 11.12 -36.23
CA LYS A 273 -40.94 10.06 -35.24
C LYS A 273 -39.61 9.41 -35.60
N ALA A 274 -38.57 9.66 -34.81
CA ALA A 274 -37.29 8.98 -34.94
C ALA A 274 -37.34 7.58 -34.32
N LYS A 275 -36.88 6.56 -35.04
CA LYS A 275 -36.75 5.19 -34.53
C LYS A 275 -35.28 4.82 -34.41
N VAL A 276 -34.77 4.82 -33.18
CA VAL A 276 -33.38 4.45 -32.90
C VAL A 276 -33.33 3.01 -32.41
N THR A 277 -32.54 2.17 -33.08
CA THR A 277 -32.21 0.82 -32.62
C THR A 277 -30.98 0.90 -31.74
N VAL A 278 -31.07 0.40 -30.51
CA VAL A 278 -29.92 0.25 -29.60
C VAL A 278 -29.42 -1.19 -29.68
N LYS A 279 -28.11 -1.38 -29.80
CA LYS A 279 -27.45 -2.68 -29.64
C LYS A 279 -26.39 -2.57 -28.55
N VAL A 280 -26.36 -3.53 -27.64
CA VAL A 280 -25.33 -3.64 -26.60
C VAL A 280 -24.62 -4.98 -26.78
N ALA A 281 -23.30 -4.93 -26.82
CA ALA A 281 -22.44 -6.11 -26.86
C ALA A 281 -21.33 -6.03 -25.80
N ASP A 282 -20.81 -7.18 -25.39
CA ASP A 282 -19.60 -7.28 -24.56
C ASP A 282 -18.33 -6.95 -25.38
N GLN A 283 -17.18 -6.96 -24.70
CA GLN A 283 -15.85 -6.79 -25.32
C GLN A 283 -15.52 -7.83 -26.41
N ASN A 284 -16.25 -8.95 -26.48
CA ASN A 284 -16.10 -10.00 -27.47
C ASN A 284 -17.12 -9.89 -28.63
N GLY A 285 -17.94 -8.82 -28.65
CA GLY A 285 -18.99 -8.62 -29.64
C GLY A 285 -20.25 -9.47 -29.43
N LYS A 286 -20.38 -10.20 -28.32
CA LYS A 286 -21.56 -11.00 -28.00
C LYS A 286 -22.67 -10.09 -27.47
N PRO A 287 -23.93 -10.20 -27.96
CA PRO A 287 -25.04 -9.43 -27.42
C PRO A 287 -25.25 -9.72 -25.93
N VAL A 288 -25.49 -8.67 -25.13
CA VAL A 288 -25.75 -8.80 -23.69
C VAL A 288 -26.97 -8.00 -23.27
N ALA A 289 -27.69 -8.49 -22.26
CA ALA A 289 -28.73 -7.73 -21.59
C ALA A 289 -28.09 -6.62 -20.74
N ALA A 290 -28.63 -5.41 -20.83
CA ALA A 290 -28.17 -4.24 -20.10
C ALA A 290 -29.34 -3.30 -19.80
N GLU A 291 -29.27 -2.60 -18.66
CA GLU A 291 -30.15 -1.49 -18.34
C GLU A 291 -29.56 -0.20 -18.92
N LEU A 292 -30.41 0.66 -19.48
CA LEU A 292 -30.00 1.84 -20.24
C LEU A 292 -30.87 3.04 -19.87
N SER A 293 -30.22 4.16 -19.54
CA SER A 293 -30.86 5.48 -19.53
C SER A 293 -30.63 6.15 -20.87
N LEU A 294 -31.68 6.74 -21.45
CA LEU A 294 -31.62 7.39 -22.76
C LEU A 294 -32.08 8.85 -22.64
N ALA A 295 -31.28 9.76 -23.19
CA ALA A 295 -31.59 11.18 -23.25
C ALA A 295 -31.39 11.71 -24.68
N ALA A 296 -32.15 12.76 -25.03
CA ALA A 296 -31.97 13.51 -26.27
C ALA A 296 -31.86 15.00 -25.89
N VAL A 297 -30.74 15.62 -26.24
CA VAL A 297 -30.37 16.99 -25.82
C VAL A 297 -30.07 17.84 -27.05
N ASN A 298 -30.41 19.12 -27.01
CA ASN A 298 -30.04 20.06 -28.06
C ASN A 298 -28.53 20.37 -28.00
N ALA A 299 -27.81 20.17 -29.11
CA ALA A 299 -26.38 20.44 -29.21
C ALA A 299 -25.99 21.88 -28.82
N SER A 300 -26.88 22.87 -29.03
CA SER A 300 -26.64 24.26 -28.60
C SER A 300 -26.54 24.42 -27.07
N LEU A 301 -27.12 23.51 -26.28
CA LEU A 301 -26.94 23.52 -24.83
C LEU A 301 -25.52 23.11 -24.44
N TYR A 302 -25.01 22.02 -25.04
CA TYR A 302 -23.66 21.54 -24.80
C TYR A 302 -22.56 22.47 -25.34
N ALA A 303 -22.88 23.34 -26.30
CA ALA A 303 -21.98 24.41 -26.74
C ALA A 303 -21.80 25.54 -25.70
N VAL A 304 -22.75 25.72 -24.78
CA VAL A 304 -22.70 26.73 -23.69
C VAL A 304 -22.23 26.09 -22.38
N LEU A 305 -22.66 24.86 -22.11
CA LEU A 305 -22.29 24.10 -20.93
C LEU A 305 -22.06 22.63 -21.32
N ALA A 306 -20.79 22.25 -21.47
CA ALA A 306 -20.40 20.87 -21.74
C ALA A 306 -20.91 19.91 -20.66
N ASP A 307 -21.22 18.66 -21.05
CA ASP A 307 -21.67 17.64 -20.10
C ASP A 307 -20.53 17.28 -19.12
N PRO A 308 -20.68 17.51 -17.81
CA PRO A 308 -19.66 17.16 -16.83
C PRO A 308 -19.71 15.67 -16.43
N THR A 309 -20.67 14.89 -16.96
CA THR A 309 -20.85 13.48 -16.61
C THR A 309 -19.64 12.68 -17.08
N PRO A 310 -18.85 12.06 -16.17
CA PRO A 310 -17.70 11.27 -16.56
C PRO A 310 -18.15 10.00 -17.29
N ASN A 311 -17.26 9.45 -18.13
CA ASN A 311 -17.47 8.12 -18.68
C ASN A 311 -17.63 7.12 -17.51
N LEU A 312 -18.64 6.25 -17.59
CA LEU A 312 -18.93 5.29 -16.53
C LEU A 312 -17.75 4.34 -16.28
N GLY A 313 -16.99 3.99 -17.33
CA GLY A 313 -15.74 3.27 -17.23
C GLY A 313 -14.74 4.03 -16.35
N ASP A 314 -14.41 5.27 -16.71
CA ASP A 314 -13.49 6.12 -15.94
C ASP A 314 -13.93 6.25 -14.47
N PHE A 315 -15.22 6.46 -14.22
CA PHE A 315 -15.76 6.62 -12.86
C PHE A 315 -15.56 5.39 -11.95
N PHE A 316 -15.60 4.17 -12.50
CA PHE A 316 -15.36 2.94 -11.73
C PHE A 316 -13.90 2.50 -11.74
N TYR A 317 -13.20 2.64 -12.88
CA TYR A 317 -11.83 2.16 -13.06
C TYR A 317 -10.75 3.16 -12.61
N GLN A 318 -11.03 4.47 -12.49
CA GLN A 318 -10.04 5.46 -12.00
C GLN A 318 -10.11 5.74 -10.49
N ARG A 319 -11.08 5.18 -9.75
CA ARG A 319 -11.15 5.33 -8.29
C ARG A 319 -9.97 4.62 -7.59
N PRO A 320 -9.41 5.18 -6.51
CA PRO A 320 -8.40 4.50 -5.71
C PRO A 320 -8.99 3.22 -5.08
N PHE A 321 -8.27 2.10 -5.20
CA PHE A 321 -8.65 0.84 -4.58
C PHE A 321 -8.29 0.84 -3.10
N VAL A 322 -9.24 0.47 -2.24
CA VAL A 322 -8.97 0.27 -0.81
C VAL A 322 -8.43 -1.15 -0.64
N GLU A 323 -7.10 -1.29 -0.58
CA GLU A 323 -6.39 -2.59 -0.54
C GLU A 323 -6.82 -3.55 0.57
N ARG A 324 -7.53 -3.08 1.61
CA ARG A 324 -7.88 -3.86 2.80
C ARG A 324 -9.36 -3.75 3.18
N ALA A 325 -10.24 -4.04 2.24
CA ALA A 325 -11.66 -4.30 2.55
C ALA A 325 -11.85 -5.61 3.34
N VAL A 326 -10.96 -6.60 3.13
CA VAL A 326 -10.92 -7.85 3.90
C VAL A 326 -9.74 -7.82 4.89
N ALA A 327 -10.02 -8.07 6.17
CA ALA A 327 -9.01 -8.19 7.20
C ALA A 327 -8.66 -9.67 7.45
N GLY A 328 -7.67 -10.19 6.72
CA GLY A 328 -7.09 -11.49 7.01
C GLY A 328 -6.29 -11.48 8.32
N ALA A 329 -6.65 -12.37 9.25
CA ALA A 329 -5.88 -12.67 10.46
C ALA A 329 -5.62 -14.17 10.53
N THR A 330 -4.50 -14.57 11.13
CA THR A 330 -4.17 -15.98 11.34
C THR A 330 -3.79 -16.25 12.78
N SER A 331 -4.24 -17.39 13.31
CA SER A 331 -3.91 -17.85 14.66
C SER A 331 -2.65 -18.70 14.71
N CYS A 332 -2.10 -19.14 13.56
CA CYS A 332 -0.90 -19.98 13.53
C CYS A 332 0.38 -19.27 14.00
N THR A 333 0.44 -17.94 13.87
CA THR A 333 1.53 -17.09 14.39
C THR A 333 1.21 -16.51 15.78
N PHE A 334 0.11 -16.92 16.41
CA PHE A 334 -0.23 -16.48 17.76
C PHE A 334 0.76 -17.08 18.76
N ASN A 335 1.62 -16.24 19.32
CA ASN A 335 2.54 -16.62 20.39
C ASN A 335 2.14 -15.90 21.68
N TYR A 336 1.79 -16.67 22.71
CA TYR A 336 1.49 -16.14 24.05
C TYR A 336 2.79 -16.00 24.87
N SER A 337 3.46 -14.85 24.72
CA SER A 337 4.63 -14.49 25.51
C SER A 337 4.23 -14.08 26.94
N ALA A 338 3.98 -15.08 27.78
CA ALA A 338 3.64 -14.87 29.19
C ALA A 338 4.80 -14.21 29.98
N GLN A 339 4.78 -12.89 30.14
CA GLN A 339 5.54 -12.19 31.20
C GLN A 339 4.93 -12.45 32.60
N ALA A 340 4.65 -13.72 32.92
CA ALA A 340 3.86 -14.09 34.09
C ALA A 340 4.22 -15.48 34.68
N LYS A 341 5.52 -15.83 34.80
CA LYS A 341 5.98 -16.81 35.83
C LYS A 341 7.51 -16.89 36.07
N GLN A 342 8.12 -15.80 36.55
CA GLN A 342 9.30 -15.90 37.42
C GLN A 342 9.10 -15.25 38.81
N VAL A 343 8.19 -14.29 38.93
CA VAL A 343 7.88 -13.62 40.21
C VAL A 343 7.30 -14.60 41.25
N GLU A 344 6.48 -15.58 40.84
CA GLU A 344 5.87 -16.54 41.78
C GLU A 344 6.89 -17.54 42.35
N VAL A 345 7.92 -17.93 41.59
CA VAL A 345 9.00 -18.78 42.12
C VAL A 345 9.84 -18.00 43.13
N GLN A 346 10.26 -16.77 42.77
CA GLN A 346 11.05 -15.94 43.68
C GLN A 346 10.28 -15.52 44.93
N THR A 347 8.98 -15.17 44.84
CA THR A 347 8.18 -14.89 46.04
C THR A 347 7.86 -16.15 46.85
N ARG A 348 7.69 -17.33 46.23
CA ARG A 348 7.48 -18.59 46.97
C ARG A 348 8.74 -19.02 47.71
N ASP A 349 9.92 -18.92 47.09
CA ASP A 349 11.19 -19.22 47.76
C ASP A 349 11.59 -18.13 48.77
N ALA A 350 11.35 -16.84 48.49
CA ALA A 350 11.55 -15.79 49.48
C ALA A 350 10.61 -15.96 50.69
N ARG A 351 9.33 -16.28 50.48
CA ARG A 351 8.34 -16.50 51.55
C ARG A 351 8.62 -17.77 52.34
N ARG A 352 9.11 -18.83 51.68
CA ARG A 352 9.64 -20.06 52.30
C ARG A 352 10.88 -19.74 53.14
N ASN A 353 11.85 -19.01 52.62
CA ASN A 353 13.04 -18.62 53.38
C ASN A 353 12.68 -17.72 54.57
N LEU A 354 11.72 -16.81 54.42
CA LEU A 354 11.20 -15.98 55.51
C LEU A 354 10.53 -16.83 56.61
N SER A 355 9.72 -17.84 56.24
CA SER A 355 9.08 -18.72 57.22
C SER A 355 10.07 -19.68 57.89
N PHE A 356 11.14 -20.11 57.22
CA PHE A 356 12.26 -20.82 57.85
C PHE A 356 13.03 -19.92 58.84
N ALA A 357 13.31 -18.66 58.48
CA ALA A 357 14.00 -17.71 59.36
C ALA A 357 13.16 -17.33 60.61
N LEU A 358 11.87 -17.05 60.42
CA LEU A 358 10.93 -16.80 61.52
C LEU A 358 10.74 -18.05 62.40
N GLY A 359 10.69 -19.24 61.80
CA GLY A 359 10.64 -20.51 62.52
C GLY A 359 11.85 -20.74 63.42
N GLN A 360 13.07 -20.42 62.95
CA GLN A 360 14.27 -20.47 63.79
C GLN A 360 14.25 -19.44 64.92
N GLN A 361 13.80 -18.20 64.67
CA GLN A 361 13.69 -17.20 65.74
C GLN A 361 12.69 -17.60 66.83
N VAL A 362 11.54 -18.16 66.46
CA VAL A 362 10.54 -18.66 67.43
C VAL A 362 11.06 -19.87 68.22
N ALA A 363 11.79 -20.79 67.57
CA ALA A 363 12.41 -21.93 68.23
C ALA A 363 13.53 -21.55 69.22
N ILE A 364 14.21 -20.42 69.01
CA ILE A 364 15.27 -19.91 69.91
C ILE A 364 14.67 -19.12 71.10
N GLY A 365 13.48 -18.53 70.95
CA GLY A 365 12.80 -17.78 72.03
C GLY A 365 11.95 -18.63 73.00
N GLY A 366 11.62 -19.88 72.63
CA GLY A 366 10.62 -20.72 73.30
C GLY A 366 11.07 -21.55 74.51
N ARG A 367 11.87 -21.01 75.44
CA ARG A 367 12.32 -21.75 76.65
C ARG A 367 11.99 -21.03 77.96
N PHE A 368 10.73 -21.13 78.40
CA PHE A 368 10.31 -20.73 79.74
C PHE A 368 9.62 -21.87 80.49
N VAL A 369 10.39 -22.59 81.30
CA VAL A 369 9.89 -23.35 82.45
C VAL A 369 9.94 -22.43 83.67
N TYR A 370 8.90 -22.53 84.50
CA TYR A 370 8.61 -21.64 85.63
C TYR A 370 9.68 -21.66 86.75
N GLN A 371 9.88 -20.50 87.39
CA GLN A 371 9.99 -20.23 88.85
C GLN A 371 10.94 -21.08 89.73
N THR A 372 11.61 -20.58 90.79
CA THR A 372 11.91 -19.22 91.31
C THR A 372 13.09 -19.36 92.29
N ARG A 373 13.81 -18.26 92.59
CA ARG A 373 14.78 -18.24 93.70
C ARG A 373 14.09 -18.39 95.06
N ARG A 374 14.83 -18.96 96.03
CA ARG A 374 14.56 -18.90 97.48
C ARG A 374 14.29 -17.47 97.98
N ALA A 375 13.22 -17.30 98.75
CA ALA A 375 13.21 -16.63 100.06
C ALA A 375 11.94 -17.06 100.82
N GLY A 376 11.94 -17.06 102.15
CA GLY A 376 10.90 -17.71 102.97
C GLY A 376 9.75 -16.81 103.44
N SER A 377 8.77 -17.48 104.08
CA SER A 377 7.69 -16.99 104.96
C SER A 377 6.56 -16.08 104.42
N SER A 378 5.33 -16.60 104.60
CA SER A 378 4.04 -15.96 104.97
C SER A 378 3.32 -14.95 104.05
N SER A 379 2.08 -15.35 103.69
CA SER A 379 0.82 -14.58 103.55
C SER A 379 0.73 -13.27 102.74
N GLY A 380 -0.22 -13.24 101.79
CA GLY A 380 -1.27 -12.20 101.78
C GLY A 380 -1.56 -11.39 100.49
N TYR A 381 -2.68 -11.74 99.82
CA TYR A 381 -3.74 -10.86 99.24
C TYR A 381 -3.51 -9.82 98.09
N GLY A 382 -4.40 -9.89 97.07
CA GLY A 382 -4.87 -8.81 96.15
C GLY A 382 -3.91 -8.29 95.04
N GLY A 383 -4.32 -7.74 93.88
CA GLY A 383 -5.62 -7.60 93.19
C GLY A 383 -5.73 -6.29 92.35
N GLY A 384 -6.11 -6.31 91.04
CA GLY A 384 -6.66 -5.11 90.32
C GLY A 384 -6.12 -4.69 88.92
N LEU A 385 -7.02 -4.73 87.90
CA LEU A 385 -7.40 -3.79 86.80
C LEU A 385 -6.47 -2.69 86.15
N GLY A 386 -6.71 -2.39 84.85
CA GLY A 386 -6.32 -1.16 84.07
C GLY A 386 -5.38 -1.41 82.88
N GLY A 387 -5.24 -0.67 81.75
CA GLY A 387 -5.82 0.60 81.23
C GLY A 387 -4.70 1.59 80.75
N GLY A 388 -4.65 2.19 79.54
CA GLY A 388 -5.41 2.01 78.28
C GLY A 388 -5.51 3.29 77.39
N GLY A 389 -4.88 3.36 76.20
CA GLY A 389 -5.11 4.43 75.18
C GLY A 389 -3.88 5.06 74.46
N LEU A 390 -4.16 5.91 73.45
CA LEU A 390 -3.28 6.87 72.71
C LEU A 390 -2.22 6.26 71.75
N GLY A 391 -1.71 6.95 70.72
CA GLY A 391 -1.90 8.33 70.21
C GLY A 391 -1.01 8.59 68.97
N ASN A 392 -1.22 9.68 68.21
CA ASN A 392 -0.65 9.89 66.86
C ASN A 392 0.48 10.96 66.80
N VAL A 393 1.10 11.11 65.60
CA VAL A 393 1.90 12.23 65.05
C VAL A 393 3.44 12.20 65.19
N GLY A 394 4.14 12.23 64.04
CA GLY A 394 5.32 13.12 63.87
C GLY A 394 6.57 12.65 63.09
N GLY A 395 6.67 13.04 61.80
CA GLY A 395 7.91 13.64 61.23
C GLY A 395 9.00 12.79 60.51
N GLY A 396 9.25 13.11 59.24
CA GLY A 396 10.62 13.47 58.80
C GLY A 396 11.38 12.64 57.73
N GLN A 397 11.58 13.27 56.57
CA GLN A 397 12.74 13.22 55.65
C GLN A 397 12.96 12.07 54.63
N LEU A 398 13.48 12.49 53.46
CA LEU A 398 13.80 11.72 52.25
C LEU A 398 15.15 11.00 52.34
N PHE A 399 15.33 9.95 51.53
CA PHE A 399 16.63 9.56 50.99
C PHE A 399 16.53 9.28 49.47
N GLN A 400 17.54 9.73 48.72
CA GLN A 400 17.61 9.63 47.26
C GLN A 400 18.20 8.29 46.77
N LEU A 401 17.88 7.93 45.53
CA LEU A 401 18.44 6.80 44.79
C LEU A 401 19.80 7.16 44.13
N PRO A 402 20.70 6.19 43.90
CA PRO A 402 22.00 6.43 43.28
C PRO A 402 21.92 6.62 41.75
N PRO A 403 22.87 7.36 41.14
CA PRO A 403 22.88 7.65 39.71
C PRO A 403 23.47 6.49 38.88
N GLY A 404 22.99 6.30 37.63
CA GLY A 404 23.63 5.36 36.71
C GLY A 404 22.85 4.83 35.49
N VAL A 405 21.61 5.26 35.22
CA VAL A 405 20.88 4.83 34.00
C VAL A 405 20.15 6.02 33.36
N GLU A 406 20.60 6.43 32.18
CA GLU A 406 19.88 7.36 31.32
C GLU A 406 18.78 6.63 30.55
N ALA A 407 17.53 7.08 30.67
CA ALA A 407 16.41 6.60 29.86
C ALA A 407 15.98 7.71 28.90
N TRP A 408 16.27 7.54 27.61
CA TRP A 408 15.80 8.41 26.54
C TRP A 408 14.28 8.25 26.36
N GLY A 409 13.54 9.35 26.49
CA GLY A 409 12.09 9.35 26.31
C GLY A 409 11.67 9.79 24.91
N ALA A 410 10.82 9.01 24.26
CA ALA A 410 9.97 9.48 23.16
C ALA A 410 8.76 8.54 22.94
N TYR A 411 7.59 8.91 23.44
CA TYR A 411 6.32 8.50 22.83
C TYR A 411 5.31 9.65 22.91
N ASN A 412 4.79 10.05 21.75
CA ASN A 412 3.99 11.27 21.57
C ASN A 412 2.56 10.88 21.16
N PRO A 413 1.56 10.97 22.06
CA PRO A 413 0.20 10.58 21.75
C PRO A 413 -0.55 11.73 21.04
N ARG A 414 -0.38 11.85 19.72
CA ARG A 414 -1.32 12.59 18.86
C ARG A 414 -2.07 11.61 17.95
N ASN A 415 -3.39 11.58 18.15
CA ASN A 415 -4.46 10.89 17.40
C ASN A 415 -5.17 9.76 18.16
N ALA A 416 -5.80 10.11 19.28
CA ALA A 416 -6.95 9.36 19.82
C ALA A 416 -8.20 10.23 19.67
N VAL A 417 -9.09 9.88 18.73
CA VAL A 417 -10.38 10.56 18.56
C VAL A 417 -11.36 9.98 19.58
N LEU A 418 -11.65 10.75 20.62
CA LEU A 418 -12.68 10.40 21.61
C LEU A 418 -14.07 10.77 21.07
N VAL A 419 -14.86 9.77 20.70
CA VAL A 419 -16.29 9.95 20.45
C VAL A 419 -17.00 9.99 21.81
N ARG A 420 -17.64 11.12 22.11
CA ARG A 420 -18.41 11.32 23.35
C ARG A 420 -19.84 10.84 23.11
N GLY A 421 -20.22 9.74 23.76
CA GLY A 421 -21.64 9.39 23.92
C GLY A 421 -22.23 10.22 25.07
N GLU A 422 -23.42 10.76 24.86
CA GLU A 422 -24.22 11.38 25.92
C GLU A 422 -24.93 10.31 26.77
N ASP A 423 -25.49 10.76 27.89
CA ASP A 423 -26.26 10.00 28.90
C ASP A 423 -25.48 8.99 29.76
N GLY A 424 -25.40 9.31 31.06
CA GLY A 424 -24.68 8.53 32.05
C GLY A 424 -25.58 7.73 32.98
N ALA A 425 -25.18 6.49 33.27
CA ALA A 425 -25.49 5.79 34.50
C ALA A 425 -24.36 4.79 34.79
N ALA A 426 -23.90 4.72 36.04
CA ALA A 426 -22.86 3.78 36.45
C ALA A 426 -23.47 2.39 36.75
N GLY A 427 -22.81 1.34 36.27
CA GLY A 427 -23.17 -0.05 36.57
C GLY A 427 -22.02 -1.00 36.26
N ALA A 428 -21.44 -1.62 37.29
CA ALA A 428 -20.38 -2.60 37.12
C ALA A 428 -20.97 -4.00 36.88
N ALA A 429 -20.39 -4.76 35.94
CA ALA A 429 -20.65 -6.18 35.75
C ALA A 429 -19.36 -6.92 35.37
N GLY A 430 -19.17 -8.11 35.93
CA GLY A 430 -17.97 -8.93 35.74
C GLY A 430 -18.00 -9.80 34.47
N PRO A 431 -16.98 -10.66 34.27
CA PRO A 431 -16.84 -11.47 33.08
C PRO A 431 -17.79 -12.68 33.11
N VAL A 432 -18.50 -12.92 32.01
CA VAL A 432 -19.24 -14.16 31.74
C VAL A 432 -18.79 -14.70 30.39
N GLY A 433 -18.25 -15.91 30.39
CA GLY A 433 -18.14 -16.75 29.20
C GLY A 433 -19.17 -17.87 29.26
N GLN A 434 -19.38 -18.54 28.12
CA GLN A 434 -20.36 -19.64 27.89
C GLN A 434 -21.83 -19.19 27.91
N GLU A 435 -22.43 -19.01 26.73
CA GLU A 435 -23.37 -19.97 26.13
C GLU A 435 -23.78 -19.55 24.70
N LEU A 436 -24.54 -20.41 24.02
CA LEU A 436 -25.08 -20.36 22.64
C LEU A 436 -24.27 -21.10 21.56
N ALA A 437 -24.37 -22.43 21.64
CA ALA A 437 -24.49 -23.27 20.44
C ALA A 437 -25.96 -23.28 19.94
N GLU A 438 -26.21 -23.98 18.82
CA GLU A 438 -27.51 -24.23 18.16
C GLU A 438 -28.07 -23.12 17.24
N ALA A 439 -27.71 -23.22 15.95
CA ALA A 439 -28.66 -23.19 14.82
C ALA A 439 -27.90 -23.50 13.50
N VAL A 440 -27.73 -24.79 13.17
CA VAL A 440 -27.25 -25.22 11.85
C VAL A 440 -28.37 -25.98 11.16
N GLU A 441 -28.99 -25.36 10.15
CA GLU A 441 -29.92 -26.06 9.26
C GLU A 441 -29.18 -27.06 8.37
N ALA A 442 -29.64 -28.31 8.36
CA ALA A 442 -29.14 -29.35 7.48
C ALA A 442 -29.94 -29.40 6.17
N PRO A 443 -29.32 -29.76 5.02
CA PRO A 443 -30.01 -29.90 3.75
C PRO A 443 -30.83 -31.22 3.70
N PRO A 444 -31.91 -31.28 2.89
CA PRO A 444 -32.74 -32.48 2.77
C PRO A 444 -32.14 -33.52 1.81
N GLU A 445 -31.87 -34.73 2.30
CA GLU A 445 -31.75 -35.91 1.45
C GLU A 445 -33.14 -36.49 1.15
N SER A 446 -33.43 -36.77 -0.13
CA SER A 446 -34.55 -37.63 -0.53
C SER A 446 -34.04 -38.80 -1.37
N ALA A 447 -34.42 -40.01 -0.97
CA ALA A 447 -33.80 -41.24 -1.47
C ALA A 447 -34.30 -41.66 -2.86
N GLY A 448 -33.37 -42.02 -3.74
CA GLY A 448 -33.64 -42.80 -4.96
C GLY A 448 -32.81 -44.08 -4.94
N LYS A 449 -33.46 -45.26 -4.77
CA LYS A 449 -32.80 -46.56 -4.92
C LYS A 449 -32.65 -46.94 -6.39
N PRO A 450 -31.56 -47.64 -6.79
CA PRO A 450 -31.42 -48.17 -8.14
C PRO A 450 -32.20 -49.48 -8.32
N THR A 451 -32.79 -49.67 -9.50
CA THR A 451 -33.20 -50.98 -10.03
C THR A 451 -32.33 -51.33 -11.23
N ALA A 452 -31.83 -52.56 -11.27
CA ALA A 452 -31.01 -53.08 -12.36
C ALA A 452 -31.87 -53.81 -13.40
N ALA A 453 -31.62 -53.52 -14.67
CA ALA A 453 -31.82 -54.38 -15.84
C ALA A 453 -30.97 -53.82 -16.99
#